data_AF-A0A192A8K8-F1
#
_entry.id   AF-A0A192A8K8-F1
#
_cell.length_a   1.000
_cell.length_b   1.000
_cell.length_c   1.000
_cell.angle_alpha   90.00
_cell.angle_beta   90.00
_cell.angle_gamma   90.00
#
_symmetry.space_group_name_H-M   'P 1'
#
loop_
_entity.id
_entity.type
_entity.pdbx_description
1 polymer ?
#
loop_
_entity_poly.entity_id
_entity_poly.type
_entity_poly.pdbx_seq_one_letter_code
_entity_poly.pdbx_strand_id
1 'polypeptide(L)'
;MRHANREAWLNHVARRMAPMFAALDAPLPGRIRIAIGFTSTGQRGKRIGECWDTSCSEDAHFEIFIRPDLVESADLMPMQVAAILAHELVHAAVGLDAGHRKPFRDVAVGIGLKGPMRSTTAGPRFEESVTPILDEAGPLPHARLRTRPDADSSDDGEAPGIKTTAPKKQTRRHIKCKCGSCGYTARTSRKWLDLVGAPLCPKHGAMAVCAQDDGQD
;
A
#
# COMPACT_ATOMS: atom_id res chain seq x y z
N MET A 1 18.72 -12.22 16.68
CA MET A 1 18.65 -13.34 15.70
C MET A 1 18.90 -12.80 14.29
N ARG A 2 19.21 -13.63 13.27
CA ARG A 2 19.20 -13.18 11.85
C ARG A 2 18.29 -14.11 11.05
N HIS A 3 17.25 -13.55 10.45
CA HIS A 3 16.30 -14.30 9.63
C HIS A 3 16.77 -14.37 8.17
N ALA A 4 16.51 -15.48 7.50
CA ALA A 4 16.92 -15.70 6.11
C ALA A 4 16.15 -14.80 5.11
N ASN A 5 14.90 -14.47 5.41
CA ASN A 5 14.03 -13.64 4.57
C ASN A 5 12.97 -12.91 5.40
N ARG A 6 12.20 -12.04 4.73
CA ARG A 6 11.19 -11.16 5.33
C ARG A 6 10.06 -11.95 5.97
N GLU A 7 9.62 -12.99 5.29
CA GLU A 7 8.53 -13.87 5.71
C GLU A 7 8.91 -14.63 7.00
N ALA A 8 10.15 -15.11 7.11
CA ALA A 8 10.64 -15.78 8.31
C ALA A 8 10.70 -14.82 9.52
N TRP A 9 11.07 -13.56 9.30
CA TRP A 9 11.03 -12.52 10.32
C TRP A 9 9.59 -12.22 10.75
N LEU A 10 8.68 -12.01 9.79
CA LEU A 10 7.27 -11.72 10.03
C LEU A 10 6.56 -12.84 10.81
N ASN A 11 6.79 -14.09 10.41
CA ASN A 11 6.26 -15.26 11.12
C ASN A 11 6.83 -15.38 12.54
N HIS A 12 8.10 -14.99 12.75
CA HIS A 12 8.66 -14.95 14.09
C HIS A 12 7.95 -13.91 14.96
N VAL A 13 7.81 -12.68 14.47
CA VAL A 13 7.16 -11.60 15.22
C VAL A 13 5.68 -11.94 15.49
N ALA A 14 4.93 -12.45 14.51
CA ALA A 14 3.54 -12.89 14.69
C ALA A 14 3.40 -13.96 15.80
N ARG A 15 4.23 -15.00 15.75
CA ARG A 15 4.23 -16.07 16.76
C ARG A 15 4.54 -15.53 18.17
N ARG A 16 5.42 -14.53 18.27
CA ARG A 16 5.77 -13.91 19.56
C ARG A 16 4.71 -12.95 20.08
N MET A 17 3.89 -12.37 19.20
CA MET A 17 2.70 -11.62 19.59
C MET A 17 1.53 -12.51 20.00
N ALA A 18 1.48 -13.79 19.59
CA ALA A 18 0.37 -14.70 19.87
C ALA A 18 -0.13 -14.75 21.35
N PRO A 19 0.75 -14.69 22.38
CA PRO A 19 0.29 -14.63 23.77
C PRO A 19 -0.54 -13.39 24.10
N MET A 20 -0.28 -12.24 23.46
CA MET A 20 -1.05 -11.01 23.65
C MET A 20 -2.49 -11.18 23.17
N PHE A 21 -2.68 -11.94 22.10
CA PHE A 21 -3.98 -12.28 21.52
C PHE A 21 -4.73 -13.31 22.37
N ALA A 22 -4.03 -14.36 22.83
CA ALA A 22 -4.59 -15.38 23.71
C ALA A 22 -5.07 -14.80 25.06
N ALA A 23 -4.34 -13.82 25.62
CA ALA A 23 -4.73 -13.13 26.86
C ALA A 23 -6.02 -12.28 26.73
N LEU A 24 -6.51 -12.08 25.51
CA LEU A 24 -7.74 -11.33 25.21
C LEU A 24 -8.85 -12.26 24.68
N ASP A 25 -8.74 -13.57 24.91
CA ASP A 25 -9.66 -14.60 24.43
C ASP A 25 -9.86 -14.59 22.90
N ALA A 26 -8.86 -14.12 22.16
CA ALA A 26 -8.86 -14.04 20.70
C ALA A 26 -7.56 -14.64 20.12
N PRO A 27 -7.28 -15.95 20.33
CA PRO A 27 -6.02 -16.56 19.90
C PRO A 27 -5.84 -16.47 18.38
N LEU A 28 -4.58 -16.36 17.93
CA LEU A 28 -4.28 -16.38 16.50
C LEU A 28 -4.64 -17.75 15.90
N PRO A 29 -5.24 -17.79 14.69
CA PRO A 29 -5.53 -19.05 14.01
C PRO A 29 -4.24 -19.81 13.66
N GLY A 30 -4.33 -21.15 13.62
CA GLY A 30 -3.17 -22.02 13.38
C GLY A 30 -2.63 -22.02 11.94
N ARG A 31 -3.33 -21.38 11.00
CA ARG A 31 -3.00 -21.34 9.56
C ARG A 31 -2.98 -19.90 9.05
N ILE A 32 -1.81 -19.27 9.11
CA ILE A 32 -1.58 -17.92 8.61
C ILE A 32 -0.33 -17.95 7.73
N ARG A 33 -0.39 -17.33 6.57
CA ARG A 33 0.77 -17.01 5.73
C ARG A 33 0.89 -15.49 5.64
N ILE A 34 2.11 -14.99 5.80
CA ILE A 34 2.40 -13.55 5.87
C ILE A 34 3.49 -13.23 4.85
N ALA A 35 3.28 -12.21 4.03
CA ALA A 35 4.21 -11.80 2.99
C ALA A 35 4.37 -10.28 2.89
N ILE A 36 5.53 -9.84 2.41
CA ILE A 36 5.74 -8.46 1.98
C ILE A 36 5.39 -8.35 0.50
N GLY A 37 4.35 -7.58 0.17
CA GLY A 37 3.82 -7.47 -1.18
C GLY A 37 2.74 -6.39 -1.30
N PHE A 38 2.41 -6.01 -2.53
CA PHE A 38 1.29 -5.10 -2.74
C PHE A 38 -0.03 -5.79 -2.41
N THR A 39 -0.94 -5.06 -1.79
CA THR A 39 -2.31 -5.49 -1.51
C THR A 39 -3.14 -5.54 -2.80
N SER A 40 -4.40 -5.98 -2.71
CA SER A 40 -5.38 -6.16 -3.81
C SER A 40 -5.47 -4.99 -4.79
N THR A 41 -5.25 -3.76 -4.30
CA THR A 41 -5.33 -2.52 -5.11
C THR A 41 -4.01 -2.11 -5.75
N GLY A 42 -2.97 -2.91 -5.57
CA GLY A 42 -1.64 -2.70 -6.12
C GLY A 42 -0.92 -1.47 -5.56
N GLN A 43 0.17 -1.08 -6.23
CA GLN A 43 1.03 0.05 -5.87
C GLN A 43 0.28 1.39 -5.70
N ARG A 44 -0.82 1.60 -6.44
CA ARG A 44 -1.60 2.85 -6.40
C ARG A 44 -2.67 2.86 -5.30
N GLY A 45 -2.89 1.74 -4.63
CA GLY A 45 -3.81 1.62 -3.51
C GLY A 45 -3.40 2.48 -2.31
N LYS A 46 -4.34 2.66 -1.37
CA LYS A 46 -4.06 3.28 -0.06
C LYS A 46 -3.90 2.26 1.07
N ARG A 47 -4.31 1.00 0.86
CA ARG A 47 -4.21 -0.07 1.87
C ARG A 47 -2.75 -0.44 2.09
N ILE A 48 -2.29 -0.37 3.34
CA ILE A 48 -0.90 -0.66 3.74
C ILE A 48 -0.69 -2.06 4.30
N GLY A 49 -1.75 -2.65 4.84
CA GLY A 49 -1.90 -4.07 5.16
C GLY A 49 -3.20 -4.60 4.56
N GLU A 50 -3.28 -5.92 4.37
CA GLU A 50 -4.52 -6.60 4.00
C GLU A 50 -4.49 -8.06 4.43
N CYS A 51 -5.53 -8.48 5.16
CA CYS A 51 -5.81 -9.86 5.50
C CYS A 51 -6.90 -10.44 4.58
N TRP A 52 -6.66 -11.63 4.05
CA TRP A 52 -7.61 -12.41 3.26
C TRP A 52 -8.12 -13.59 4.08
N ASP A 53 -9.42 -13.84 4.00
CA ASP A 53 -10.06 -14.95 4.68
C ASP A 53 -9.59 -16.32 4.16
N THR A 54 -9.66 -17.34 5.00
CA THR A 54 -9.36 -18.73 4.62
C THR A 54 -10.14 -19.22 3.40
N SER A 55 -11.37 -18.74 3.18
CA SER A 55 -12.19 -19.07 2.00
C SER A 55 -11.61 -18.57 0.67
N CYS A 56 -10.67 -17.61 0.72
CA CYS A 56 -9.97 -17.08 -0.45
C CYS A 56 -8.67 -17.85 -0.75
N SER A 57 -8.32 -18.85 0.05
CA SER A 57 -7.09 -19.65 -0.08
C SER A 57 -7.45 -21.12 -0.29
N GLU A 58 -6.95 -21.74 -1.37
CA GLU A 58 -7.29 -23.13 -1.72
C GLU A 58 -6.86 -24.15 -0.66
N ASP A 59 -5.84 -23.82 0.15
CA ASP A 59 -5.37 -24.64 1.28
C ASP A 59 -5.78 -24.05 2.65
N ALA A 60 -6.77 -23.16 2.65
CA ALA A 60 -7.45 -22.61 3.83
C ALA A 60 -6.53 -21.88 4.83
N HIS A 61 -5.62 -21.04 4.35
CA HIS A 61 -4.85 -20.11 5.19
C HIS A 61 -5.46 -18.70 5.16
N PHE A 62 -5.34 -17.99 6.28
CA PHE A 62 -5.38 -16.53 6.21
C PHE A 62 -4.13 -16.04 5.49
N GLU A 63 -4.28 -15.20 4.47
CA GLU A 63 -3.16 -14.60 3.73
C GLU A 63 -3.04 -13.13 4.12
N ILE A 64 -1.90 -12.74 4.71
CA ILE A 64 -1.63 -11.37 5.14
C ILE A 64 -0.55 -10.76 4.26
N PHE A 65 -0.85 -9.60 3.69
CA PHE A 65 0.10 -8.81 2.90
C PHE A 65 0.39 -7.48 3.58
N ILE A 66 1.67 -7.11 3.65
CA ILE A 66 2.13 -5.80 4.13
C ILE A 66 2.89 -5.12 3.00
N ARG A 67 2.58 -3.86 2.73
CA ARG A 67 3.15 -3.13 1.59
C ARG A 67 4.68 -3.04 1.67
N PRO A 68 5.38 -3.17 0.54
CA PRO A 68 6.84 -3.15 0.51
C PRO A 68 7.44 -1.73 0.54
N ASP A 69 6.62 -0.70 0.31
CA ASP A 69 7.05 0.68 0.05
C ASP A 69 6.76 1.67 1.18
N LEU A 70 6.52 1.15 2.39
CA LEU A 70 6.27 1.95 3.60
C LEU A 70 7.42 2.90 3.92
N VAL A 71 7.07 4.09 4.43
CA VAL A 71 7.98 5.22 4.63
C VAL A 71 7.86 5.72 6.07
N GLU A 72 8.97 5.73 6.79
CA GLU A 72 9.20 6.67 7.88
C GLU A 72 10.72 6.84 8.06
N SER A 73 11.43 5.73 8.30
CA SER A 73 12.89 5.59 8.21
C SER A 73 13.25 4.10 8.32
N ALA A 74 14.52 3.73 8.09
CA ALA A 74 14.96 2.34 8.28
C ALA A 74 14.81 1.89 9.76
N ASP A 75 15.05 2.80 10.71
CA ASP A 75 15.03 2.50 12.15
C ASP A 75 13.60 2.34 12.69
N LEU A 76 12.63 3.08 12.14
CA LEU A 76 11.22 2.98 12.54
C LEU A 76 10.48 1.84 11.83
N MET A 77 11.05 1.31 10.75
CA MET A 77 10.41 0.30 9.90
C MET A 77 10.00 -0.97 10.64
N PRO A 78 10.81 -1.58 11.55
CA PRO A 78 10.40 -2.79 12.25
C PRO A 78 9.15 -2.60 13.10
N MET A 79 9.07 -1.51 13.87
CA MET A 79 7.90 -1.19 14.69
C MET A 79 6.67 -0.86 13.84
N GLN A 80 6.85 -0.09 12.77
CA GLN A 80 5.76 0.24 11.84
C GLN A 80 5.19 -1.02 11.17
N VAL A 81 6.06 -1.92 10.68
CA VAL A 81 5.66 -3.20 10.09
C VAL A 81 4.98 -4.09 11.12
N ALA A 82 5.48 -4.14 12.35
CA ALA A 82 4.87 -4.92 13.43
C ALA A 82 3.47 -4.40 13.81
N ALA A 83 3.26 -3.09 13.84
CA ALA A 83 1.95 -2.49 14.11
C ALA A 83 0.94 -2.78 13.00
N ILE A 84 1.35 -2.75 11.73
CA ILE A 84 0.50 -3.14 10.59
C ILE A 84 0.21 -4.64 10.64
N LEU A 85 1.23 -5.46 10.90
CA LEU A 85 1.06 -6.90 11.08
C LEU A 85 0.05 -7.21 12.18
N ALA A 86 0.17 -6.55 13.34
CA ALA A 86 -0.76 -6.72 14.45
C ALA A 86 -2.19 -6.36 14.06
N HIS A 87 -2.41 -5.26 13.32
CA HIS A 87 -3.73 -4.91 12.80
C HIS A 87 -4.34 -6.04 11.96
N GLU A 88 -3.57 -6.61 11.02
CA GLU A 88 -4.06 -7.68 10.16
C GLU A 88 -4.26 -9.01 10.93
N LEU A 89 -3.42 -9.28 11.94
CA LEU A 89 -3.61 -10.41 12.85
C LEU A 89 -4.88 -10.28 13.69
N VAL A 90 -5.32 -9.06 14.04
CA VAL A 90 -6.63 -8.87 14.69
C VAL A 90 -7.75 -9.35 13.76
N HIS A 91 -7.74 -9.01 12.47
CA HIS A 91 -8.74 -9.52 11.53
C HIS A 91 -8.75 -11.06 11.48
N ALA A 92 -7.57 -11.68 11.45
CA ALA A 92 -7.46 -13.14 11.46
C ALA A 92 -7.98 -13.76 12.77
N ALA A 93 -7.72 -13.11 13.92
CA ALA A 93 -8.13 -13.60 15.23
C ALA A 93 -9.64 -13.49 15.48
N VAL A 94 -10.28 -12.40 15.05
CA VAL A 94 -11.72 -12.16 15.28
C VAL A 94 -12.62 -12.58 14.12
N GLY A 95 -12.03 -13.02 13.00
CA GLY A 95 -12.72 -13.31 11.74
C GLY A 95 -13.03 -12.05 10.93
N LEU A 96 -12.88 -12.13 9.60
CA LEU A 96 -13.04 -10.97 8.71
C LEU A 96 -14.44 -10.36 8.74
N ASP A 97 -15.48 -11.17 9.01
CA ASP A 97 -16.85 -10.69 9.13
C ASP A 97 -17.01 -9.63 10.22
N ALA A 98 -16.18 -9.65 11.27
CA ALA A 98 -16.20 -8.62 12.30
C ALA A 98 -15.93 -7.23 11.70
N GLY A 99 -15.11 -7.15 10.64
CA GLY A 99 -14.56 -5.91 10.10
C GLY A 99 -13.93 -5.09 11.23
N HIS A 100 -14.07 -3.77 11.20
CA HIS A 100 -13.56 -2.88 12.25
C HIS A 100 -14.57 -2.59 13.37
N ARG A 101 -15.46 -3.54 13.70
CA ARG A 101 -16.51 -3.39 14.72
C ARG A 101 -15.99 -3.75 16.13
N LYS A 102 -16.91 -3.88 17.10
CA LYS A 102 -16.58 -4.11 18.52
C LYS A 102 -15.57 -5.24 18.76
N PRO A 103 -15.70 -6.47 18.18
CA PRO A 103 -14.72 -7.53 18.42
C PRO A 103 -13.29 -7.12 18.02
N PHE A 104 -13.14 -6.55 16.82
CA PHE A 104 -11.85 -6.01 16.36
C PHE A 104 -11.32 -4.92 17.29
N ARG A 105 -12.19 -3.95 17.65
CA ARG A 105 -11.80 -2.84 18.51
C ARG A 105 -11.30 -3.30 19.87
N ASP A 106 -12.01 -4.23 20.49
CA ASP A 106 -11.68 -4.71 21.83
C ASP A 106 -10.31 -5.39 21.84
N VAL A 107 -10.00 -6.22 20.83
CA VAL A 107 -8.68 -6.86 20.69
C VAL A 107 -7.60 -5.84 20.30
N ALA A 108 -7.84 -4.99 19.29
CA ALA A 108 -6.86 -4.00 18.82
C ALA A 108 -6.44 -3.03 19.92
N VAL A 109 -7.39 -2.48 20.66
CA VAL A 109 -7.09 -1.63 21.83
C VAL A 109 -6.47 -2.45 22.96
N GLY A 110 -6.93 -3.69 23.17
CA GLY A 110 -6.42 -4.60 24.18
C GLY A 110 -4.92 -4.92 24.02
N ILE A 111 -4.44 -5.12 22.79
CA ILE A 111 -3.01 -5.31 22.48
C ILE A 111 -2.22 -4.00 22.46
N GLY A 112 -2.89 -2.84 22.56
CA GLY A 112 -2.26 -1.53 22.67
C GLY A 112 -2.21 -0.71 21.37
N LEU A 113 -2.91 -1.11 20.31
CA LEU A 113 -3.09 -0.25 19.12
C LEU A 113 -4.03 0.91 19.43
N LYS A 114 -3.85 2.04 18.74
CA LYS A 114 -4.63 3.28 18.96
C LYS A 114 -5.10 3.91 17.65
N GLY A 115 -5.95 4.93 17.76
CA GLY A 115 -6.48 5.70 16.63
C GLY A 115 -7.74 5.09 16.01
N PRO A 116 -8.16 5.53 14.82
CA PRO A 116 -9.30 4.97 14.11
C PRO A 116 -9.06 3.49 13.77
N MET A 117 -10.04 2.61 14.00
CA MET A 117 -9.86 1.16 13.81
C MET A 117 -9.52 0.76 12.37
N ARG A 118 -9.85 1.59 11.36
CA ARG A 118 -9.49 1.39 9.94
C ARG A 118 -8.03 1.76 9.61
N SER A 119 -7.34 2.42 10.53
CA SER A 119 -6.01 3.01 10.32
C SER A 119 -5.31 3.15 11.67
N THR A 120 -5.19 2.05 12.41
CA THR A 120 -4.58 2.05 13.73
C THR A 120 -3.08 2.31 13.65
N THR A 121 -2.52 2.86 14.72
CA THR A 121 -1.07 3.00 14.91
C THR A 121 -0.64 2.37 16.23
N ALA A 122 0.67 2.21 16.43
CA ALA A 122 1.21 1.74 17.70
C ALA A 122 0.90 2.76 18.82
N GLY A 123 0.32 2.27 19.92
CA GLY A 123 0.25 3.01 21.17
C GLY A 123 1.43 2.68 22.09
N PRO A 124 1.67 3.48 23.14
CA PRO A 124 2.80 3.25 24.05
C PRO A 124 2.87 1.83 24.63
N ARG A 125 1.71 1.27 25.00
CA ARG A 125 1.61 -0.12 25.49
C ARG A 125 2.03 -1.14 24.44
N PHE A 126 1.66 -0.93 23.18
CA PHE A 126 2.05 -1.81 22.09
C PHE A 126 3.57 -1.71 21.85
N GLU A 127 4.09 -0.49 21.78
CA GLU A 127 5.54 -0.26 21.62
C GLU A 127 6.33 -0.94 22.74
N GLU A 128 5.94 -0.75 23.99
CA GLU A 128 6.56 -1.40 25.16
C GLU A 128 6.51 -2.93 25.07
N SER A 129 5.35 -3.49 24.70
CA SER A 129 5.17 -4.95 24.61
C SER A 129 5.93 -5.58 23.44
N VAL A 130 6.07 -4.86 22.33
CA VAL A 130 6.60 -5.40 21.07
C VAL A 130 8.10 -5.11 20.89
N THR A 131 8.64 -4.06 21.52
CA THR A 131 10.09 -3.78 21.51
C THR A 131 10.95 -5.00 21.86
N PRO A 132 10.73 -5.73 22.97
CA PRO A 132 11.53 -6.92 23.29
C PRO A 132 11.38 -8.05 22.24
N ILE A 133 10.23 -8.13 21.57
CA ILE A 133 10.02 -9.08 20.47
C ILE A 133 10.88 -8.70 19.25
N LEU A 134 10.92 -7.41 18.92
CA LEU A 134 11.71 -6.89 17.80
C LEU A 134 13.22 -6.99 18.08
N ASP A 135 13.65 -6.71 19.31
CA ASP A 135 15.05 -6.86 19.73
C ASP A 135 15.52 -8.31 19.57
N GLU A 136 14.69 -9.28 19.95
CA GLU A 136 15.02 -10.70 19.78
C GLU A 136 15.04 -11.12 18.30
N ALA A 137 14.02 -10.71 17.53
CA ALA A 137 13.92 -10.95 16.09
C ALA A 137 15.14 -10.38 15.35
N GLY A 138 15.68 -9.26 15.84
CA GLY A 138 16.78 -8.54 15.19
C GLY A 138 16.31 -7.79 13.94
N PRO A 139 17.25 -7.34 13.09
CA PRO A 139 16.91 -6.48 11.96
C PRO A 139 15.97 -7.18 10.97
N LEU A 140 14.94 -6.46 10.56
CA LEU A 140 14.05 -6.89 9.48
C LEU A 140 14.87 -6.99 8.17
N PRO A 141 14.96 -8.15 7.50
CA PRO A 141 15.68 -8.31 6.23
C PRO A 141 14.88 -7.71 5.06
N HIS A 142 14.49 -6.44 5.17
CA HIS A 142 13.74 -5.67 4.21
C HIS A 142 14.31 -4.26 4.13
N ALA A 143 14.33 -3.71 2.92
CA ALA A 143 14.50 -2.29 2.70
C ALA A 143 13.30 -1.79 1.89
N ARG A 144 12.92 -0.53 2.08
CA ARG A 144 11.81 0.09 1.36
C ARG A 144 11.97 -0.13 -0.15
N LEU A 145 10.95 -0.71 -0.79
CA LEU A 145 10.86 -0.74 -2.24
C LEU A 145 10.50 0.67 -2.71
N ARG A 146 11.42 1.34 -3.41
CA ARG A 146 11.14 2.65 -3.99
C ARG A 146 10.20 2.48 -5.19
N THR A 147 9.03 3.10 -5.09
CA THR A 147 7.97 3.01 -6.10
C THR A 147 7.75 4.31 -6.86
N ARG A 148 8.38 5.41 -6.40
CA ARG A 148 8.41 6.75 -7.00
C ARG A 148 9.76 7.40 -6.65
N PRO A 149 10.24 8.38 -7.43
CA PRO A 149 11.37 9.22 -7.02
C PRO A 149 11.09 9.84 -5.64
N ASP A 150 12.14 10.04 -4.85
CA ASP A 150 12.02 10.80 -3.61
C ASP A 150 11.91 12.29 -3.96
N ALA A 151 11.07 13.03 -3.22
CA ALA A 151 10.64 14.39 -3.56
C ALA A 151 11.79 15.43 -3.65
N ASP A 152 12.94 15.14 -3.05
CA ASP A 152 14.10 16.05 -2.94
C ASP A 152 15.18 15.82 -4.02
N SER A 153 14.87 15.08 -5.08
CA SER A 153 15.80 14.91 -6.21
C SER A 153 15.70 16.08 -7.20
N SER A 154 16.01 17.29 -6.71
CA SER A 154 16.11 18.52 -7.51
C SER A 154 17.54 18.79 -8.00
N ASP A 155 18.37 17.76 -8.13
CA ASP A 155 19.75 17.92 -8.59
C ASP A 155 19.83 17.58 -10.08
N ASP A 156 20.49 18.45 -10.85
CA ASP A 156 20.71 18.36 -12.30
C ASP A 156 21.66 17.19 -12.68
N GLY A 157 21.82 16.21 -11.80
CA GLY A 157 22.47 14.93 -12.01
C GLY A 157 21.43 13.81 -11.94
N GLU A 158 21.32 13.04 -13.02
CA GLU A 158 20.37 11.94 -13.26
C GLU A 158 20.16 11.01 -12.05
N ALA A 159 19.27 11.37 -11.12
CA ALA A 159 18.85 10.49 -10.04
C ALA A 159 18.31 9.20 -10.67
N PRO A 160 18.73 8.00 -10.23
CA PRO A 160 18.31 6.76 -10.87
C PRO A 160 16.80 6.62 -10.75
N GLY A 161 16.10 6.89 -11.86
CA GLY A 161 14.64 6.81 -11.92
C GLY A 161 14.14 5.40 -11.60
N ILE A 162 12.86 5.30 -11.23
CA ILE A 162 12.21 4.00 -10.99
C ILE A 162 12.20 3.18 -12.27
N LYS A 163 12.95 2.08 -12.31
CA LYS A 163 13.02 1.13 -13.42
C LYS A 163 12.35 -0.18 -13.03
N THR A 164 11.40 -0.64 -13.83
CA THR A 164 10.73 -1.94 -13.67
C THR A 164 10.56 -2.60 -15.03
N THR A 165 10.22 -3.90 -15.04
CA THR A 165 9.85 -4.64 -16.26
C THR A 165 8.44 -4.30 -16.76
N ALA A 166 7.71 -3.42 -16.08
CA ALA A 166 6.39 -3.00 -16.51
C ALA A 166 6.47 -2.31 -17.89
N PRO A 167 5.47 -2.48 -18.77
CA PRO A 167 5.42 -1.76 -20.02
C PRO A 167 5.57 -0.25 -19.78
N LYS A 168 6.42 0.39 -20.60
CA LYS A 168 6.61 1.85 -20.51
C LYS A 168 5.24 2.51 -20.55
N LYS A 169 5.02 3.46 -19.64
CA LYS A 169 3.81 4.29 -19.64
C LYS A 169 3.63 4.86 -21.04
N GLN A 170 2.50 4.57 -21.69
CA GLN A 170 2.20 5.17 -22.98
C GLN A 170 2.06 6.69 -22.79
N THR A 171 3.02 7.45 -23.29
CA THR A 171 3.06 8.91 -23.18
C THR A 171 2.14 9.60 -24.20
N ARG A 172 1.71 8.89 -25.25
CA ARG A 172 0.70 9.37 -26.21
C ARG A 172 -0.71 9.29 -25.62
N ARG A 173 -0.99 10.12 -24.61
CA ARG A 173 -2.36 10.42 -24.16
C ARG A 173 -3.11 11.13 -25.30
N HIS A 174 -4.42 10.89 -25.41
CA HIS A 174 -5.25 11.67 -26.34
C HIS A 174 -5.14 13.17 -26.00
N ILE A 175 -4.80 13.97 -27.00
CA ILE A 175 -4.61 15.41 -26.92
C ILE A 175 -5.99 16.06 -26.86
N LYS A 176 -6.19 16.94 -25.89
CA LYS A 176 -7.45 17.65 -25.67
C LYS A 176 -7.59 18.76 -26.70
N CYS A 177 -8.76 18.85 -27.32
CA CYS A 177 -9.20 19.98 -28.14
C CYS A 177 -10.41 20.62 -27.45
N LYS A 178 -10.50 21.95 -27.46
CA LYS A 178 -11.57 22.71 -26.83
C LYS A 178 -12.17 23.72 -27.81
N CYS A 179 -13.49 23.79 -27.85
CA CYS A 179 -14.20 24.85 -28.56
C CYS A 179 -14.03 26.17 -27.80
N GLY A 180 -13.57 27.22 -28.48
CA GLY A 180 -13.39 28.54 -27.89
C GLY A 180 -14.71 29.20 -27.45
N SER A 181 -15.82 28.88 -28.12
CA SER A 181 -17.11 29.54 -27.89
C SER A 181 -17.93 28.92 -26.76
N CYS A 182 -18.01 27.59 -26.65
CA CYS A 182 -18.86 26.91 -25.66
C CYS A 182 -18.13 25.96 -24.73
N GLY A 183 -16.81 25.81 -24.87
CA GLY A 183 -16.03 24.93 -24.02
C GLY A 183 -16.21 23.43 -24.25
N TYR A 184 -16.97 23.01 -25.27
CA TYR A 184 -17.05 21.60 -25.68
C TYR A 184 -15.64 21.02 -25.88
N THR A 185 -15.40 19.81 -25.36
CA THR A 185 -14.09 19.15 -25.43
C THR A 185 -14.18 17.84 -26.19
N ALA A 186 -13.21 17.61 -27.06
CA ALA A 186 -12.95 16.33 -27.71
C ALA A 186 -11.49 15.95 -27.46
N ARG A 187 -11.16 14.66 -27.53
CA ARG A 187 -9.77 14.20 -27.43
C ARG A 187 -9.42 13.33 -28.63
N THR A 188 -8.28 13.56 -29.25
CA THR A 188 -7.82 12.79 -30.41
C THR A 188 -6.31 12.51 -30.33
N SER A 189 -5.77 11.67 -31.21
CA SER A 189 -4.35 11.34 -31.24
C SER A 189 -3.55 12.41 -32.02
N ARG A 190 -2.25 12.56 -31.73
CA ARG A 190 -1.34 13.42 -32.51
C ARG A 190 -1.41 13.08 -33.99
N LYS A 191 -1.44 11.78 -34.33
CA LYS A 191 -1.60 11.29 -35.71
C LYS A 191 -2.77 11.95 -36.43
N TRP A 192 -3.94 12.04 -35.79
CA TRP A 192 -5.13 12.62 -36.44
C TRP A 192 -5.08 14.15 -36.49
N LEU A 193 -4.49 14.81 -35.49
CA LEU A 193 -4.27 16.25 -35.55
C LEU A 193 -3.35 16.63 -36.70
N ASP A 194 -2.25 15.89 -36.87
CA ASP A 194 -1.26 16.18 -37.91
C ASP A 194 -1.81 15.84 -39.31
N LEU A 195 -2.66 14.81 -39.42
CA LEU A 195 -3.20 14.34 -40.70
C LEU A 195 -4.43 15.13 -41.17
N VAL A 196 -5.38 15.43 -40.27
CA VAL A 196 -6.68 16.00 -40.64
C VAL A 196 -7.10 17.21 -39.78
N GLY A 197 -6.26 17.65 -38.85
CA GLY A 197 -6.54 18.80 -38.00
C GLY A 197 -7.39 18.49 -36.76
N ALA A 198 -7.77 19.55 -36.05
CA ALA A 198 -8.60 19.45 -34.85
C ALA A 198 -10.05 19.04 -35.18
N PRO A 199 -10.72 18.26 -34.31
CA PRO A 199 -12.13 17.93 -34.47
C PRO A 199 -13.00 19.20 -34.48
N LEU A 200 -14.20 19.07 -35.04
CA LEU A 200 -15.19 20.15 -35.06
C LEU A 200 -16.15 20.04 -33.86
N CYS A 201 -16.45 21.19 -33.26
CA CYS A 201 -17.56 21.36 -32.35
C CYS A 201 -18.86 21.19 -33.13
N PRO A 202 -19.80 20.34 -32.68
CA PRO A 202 -21.08 20.14 -33.37
C PRO A 202 -21.91 21.42 -33.54
N LYS A 203 -21.64 22.45 -32.73
CA LYS A 203 -22.37 23.72 -32.74
C LYS A 203 -21.60 24.89 -33.35
N HIS A 204 -20.27 24.95 -33.17
CA HIS A 204 -19.48 26.15 -33.50
C HIS A 204 -18.32 25.87 -34.47
N GLY A 205 -18.19 24.64 -35.00
CA GLY A 205 -17.14 24.31 -35.97
C GLY A 205 -15.76 24.20 -35.33
N ALA A 206 -14.74 24.76 -35.97
CA ALA A 206 -13.32 24.50 -35.64
C ALA A 206 -13.00 24.62 -34.14
N MET A 207 -12.27 23.63 -33.61
CA MET A 207 -11.81 23.62 -32.22
C MET A 207 -10.31 23.92 -32.15
N ALA A 208 -9.86 24.47 -31.02
CA ALA A 208 -8.44 24.67 -30.76
C ALA A 208 -7.84 23.44 -30.08
N VAL A 209 -6.62 23.06 -30.48
CA VAL A 209 -5.81 22.08 -29.74
C VAL A 209 -5.31 22.74 -28.46
N CYS A 210 -5.63 22.18 -27.30
CA CYS A 210 -5.07 22.67 -26.05
C CYS A 210 -3.59 22.30 -26.00
N ALA A 211 -2.74 23.25 -25.57
CA ALA A 211 -1.36 22.94 -25.24
C ALA A 211 -1.33 21.74 -24.28
N GLN A 212 -0.41 20.81 -24.51
CA GLN A 212 -0.18 19.77 -23.54
C GLN A 212 0.50 20.47 -22.37
N ASP A 213 -0.14 20.46 -21.18
CA ASP A 213 0.66 20.54 -19.96
C ASP A 213 1.54 19.30 -20.01
N ASP A 214 2.76 19.49 -20.47
CA ASP A 214 3.85 18.56 -20.26
C ASP A 214 4.05 18.57 -18.76
N GLY A 215 3.26 17.74 -18.06
CA GLY A 215 3.28 17.61 -16.62
C GLY A 215 4.69 17.27 -16.18
N GLN A 216 5.46 18.30 -15.89
CA GLN A 216 6.40 18.35 -14.79
C GLN A 216 5.55 18.32 -13.52
N ASP A 217 5.09 17.12 -13.21
CA ASP A 217 4.81 16.68 -11.83
C ASP A 217 6.03 15.88 -11.36
#